data_AF-A0A383CP39-F1
#
_entry.id   AF-A0A383CP39-F1
#
_cell.length_a   1.000
_cell.length_b   1.000
_cell.length_c   1.000
_cell.angle_alpha   90.00
_cell.angle_beta   90.00
_cell.angle_gamma   90.00
#
_symmetry.space_group_name_H-M   'P 1'
#
loop_
_entity.id
_entity.type
_entity.pdbx_description
1 polymer ?
#
loop_
_entity_poly.entity_id
_entity_poly.type
_entity_poly.pdbx_seq_one_letter_code
_entity_poly.pdbx_strand_id
1 'polypeptide(L)'
;GGAGSLVEEDLIADEEMVITFSHQGYLKRTEVDTYRAQRRGGRGLQGMGTKDEDWVEHVFLASAHQYLMIFTRSGKCHWLKVWQVPSAKRHSRGKSIVNLLNIDRNDEVAAVVPVREFSQDQYLMFCTRSGRTKKTPLSAYGNIRTVGLKGITINEGDELIDVRITGGSNEVILATRNGKAIRFNESRVRPMGRTAAGVRGIRLEEGDRVVGMVVVEREDATLLVVSEGGMGKRSEIDA
;
A
#
# COMPACT_ATOMS: atom_id res chain seq x y z
N GLY A 1 -14.41 -41.42 8.28
CA GLY A 1 -14.52 -40.54 7.11
C GLY A 1 -15.04 -39.21 7.58
N GLY A 2 -14.17 -38.21 7.68
CA GLY A 2 -14.58 -36.85 8.03
C GLY A 2 -14.79 -36.05 6.75
N ALA A 3 -16.03 -35.67 6.48
CA ALA A 3 -16.30 -34.64 5.48
C ALA A 3 -15.67 -33.35 6.01
N GLY A 4 -14.52 -32.97 5.46
CA GLY A 4 -13.92 -31.66 5.69
C GLY A 4 -14.90 -30.61 5.20
N SER A 5 -15.27 -29.68 6.07
CA SER A 5 -16.08 -28.52 5.69
C SER A 5 -15.36 -27.78 4.58
N LEU A 6 -15.92 -27.78 3.37
CA LEU A 6 -15.51 -26.90 2.28
C LEU A 6 -15.52 -25.47 2.83
N VAL A 7 -14.35 -24.83 2.86
CA VAL A 7 -14.26 -23.42 3.21
C VAL A 7 -14.79 -22.65 1.99
N GLU A 8 -15.53 -21.55 2.18
CA GLU A 8 -16.09 -20.76 1.07
C GLU A 8 -15.04 -20.42 -0.01
N GLU A 9 -13.78 -20.27 0.39
CA GLU A 9 -12.63 -20.08 -0.48
C GLU A 9 -12.35 -21.25 -1.45
N ASP A 10 -12.64 -22.51 -1.06
CA ASP A 10 -12.43 -23.70 -1.90
C ASP A 10 -13.35 -23.72 -3.13
N LEU A 11 -14.42 -22.92 -3.12
CA LEU A 11 -15.36 -22.76 -4.23
C LEU A 11 -14.98 -21.60 -5.16
N ILE A 12 -13.93 -20.83 -4.83
CA ILE A 12 -13.51 -19.64 -5.56
C ILE A 12 -12.27 -19.96 -6.39
N ALA A 13 -12.36 -19.76 -7.71
CA ALA A 13 -11.22 -19.91 -8.61
C ALA A 13 -10.15 -18.83 -8.34
N ASP A 14 -8.87 -19.20 -8.36
CA ASP A 14 -7.74 -18.28 -8.18
C ASP A 14 -7.43 -17.50 -9.47
N GLU A 15 -8.38 -16.65 -9.88
CA GLU A 15 -8.29 -15.85 -11.11
C GLU A 15 -7.61 -14.50 -10.84
N GLU A 16 -6.89 -13.98 -11.85
CA GLU A 16 -6.35 -12.62 -11.79
C GLU A 16 -7.44 -11.56 -11.96
N MET A 17 -7.38 -10.53 -11.12
CA MET A 17 -8.34 -9.43 -11.07
C MET A 17 -7.59 -8.10 -11.08
N VAL A 18 -8.17 -7.09 -11.71
CA VAL A 18 -7.74 -5.70 -11.56
C VAL A 18 -8.38 -5.12 -10.31
N ILE A 19 -7.55 -4.68 -9.37
CA ILE A 19 -7.99 -3.97 -8.18
C ILE A 19 -7.77 -2.48 -8.40
N THR A 20 -8.80 -1.70 -8.08
CA THR A 20 -8.69 -0.24 -8.10
C THR A 20 -9.10 0.33 -6.76
N PHE A 21 -8.26 1.22 -6.23
CA PHE A 21 -8.50 1.97 -5.01
C PHE A 21 -8.52 3.46 -5.35
N SER A 22 -9.60 4.14 -5.03
CA SER A 22 -9.74 5.58 -5.27
C SER A 22 -9.22 6.41 -4.10
N HIS A 23 -8.93 7.68 -4.37
CA HIS A 23 -8.47 8.63 -3.36
C HIS A 23 -9.47 8.80 -2.21
N GLN A 24 -10.77 8.78 -2.49
CA GLN A 24 -11.82 8.82 -1.45
C GLN A 24 -12.04 7.46 -0.76
N GLY A 25 -11.16 6.48 -0.96
CA GLY A 25 -11.18 5.20 -0.26
C GLY A 25 -12.21 4.21 -0.79
N TYR A 26 -12.59 4.29 -2.06
CA TYR A 26 -13.45 3.29 -2.69
C TYR A 26 -12.62 2.16 -3.30
N LEU A 27 -12.96 0.92 -2.95
CA LEU A 27 -12.31 -0.29 -3.43
C LEU A 27 -13.26 -1.11 -4.29
N LYS A 28 -12.76 -1.62 -5.42
CA LYS A 28 -13.45 -2.60 -6.27
C LYS A 28 -12.46 -3.53 -6.97
N ARG A 29 -12.98 -4.68 -7.39
CA ARG A 29 -12.32 -5.59 -8.33
C ARG A 29 -13.05 -5.62 -9.67
N THR A 30 -12.31 -5.84 -10.74
CA THR A 30 -12.82 -6.01 -12.10
C THR A 30 -12.04 -7.15 -12.76
N GLU A 31 -12.71 -8.03 -13.50
CA GLU A 31 -12.04 -9.10 -14.25
C GLU A 31 -11.05 -8.53 -15.28
N VAL A 32 -9.90 -9.20 -15.44
CA VAL A 32 -8.80 -8.73 -16.31
C VAL A 32 -9.24 -8.61 -17.78
N ASP A 33 -10.06 -9.54 -18.26
CA ASP A 33 -10.56 -9.54 -19.64
C ASP A 33 -11.43 -8.31 -19.93
N THR A 34 -12.17 -7.83 -18.94
CA THR A 34 -12.94 -6.58 -19.03
C THR A 34 -12.01 -5.35 -19.13
N TYR A 35 -10.77 -5.42 -18.65
CA TYR A 35 -9.80 -4.32 -18.72
C TYR A 35 -9.00 -4.30 -20.03
N ARG A 36 -8.63 -5.47 -20.59
CA ARG A 36 -7.84 -5.59 -21.84
C ARG A 36 -8.63 -5.26 -23.11
N ALA A 37 -9.96 -5.37 -23.09
CA ALA A 37 -10.79 -5.39 -24.30
C ALA A 37 -10.92 -4.07 -25.12
N GLN A 38 -10.18 -3.00 -24.84
CA GLN A 38 -10.27 -1.79 -25.67
C GLN A 38 -8.92 -1.12 -25.97
N ARG A 39 -8.20 -1.67 -26.96
CA ARG A 39 -7.09 -1.01 -27.66
C ARG A 39 -7.58 0.21 -28.44
N ARG A 40 -7.76 1.35 -27.77
CA ARG A 40 -7.73 2.65 -28.45
C ARG A 40 -6.70 3.55 -27.79
N GLY A 41 -5.50 3.55 -28.37
CA GLY A 41 -4.56 4.66 -28.30
C GLY A 41 -5.11 5.87 -29.04
N GLY A 42 -6.12 6.51 -28.45
CA GLY A 42 -6.59 7.84 -28.80
C GLY A 42 -6.24 8.78 -27.64
N ARG A 43 -5.84 10.01 -27.97
CA ARG A 43 -5.54 11.12 -27.04
C ARG A 43 -6.25 10.98 -25.69
N GLY A 44 -5.47 11.04 -24.61
CA GLY A 44 -5.85 10.87 -23.20
C GLY A 44 -7.35 10.91 -22.93
N LEU A 45 -7.91 9.76 -22.55
CA LEU A 45 -9.23 9.72 -21.93
C LEU A 45 -9.17 10.59 -20.67
N GLN A 46 -9.67 11.83 -20.75
CA GLN A 46 -10.28 12.50 -19.61
C GLN A 46 -11.44 11.62 -19.13
N GLY A 47 -11.09 10.62 -18.33
CA GLY A 47 -12.00 9.68 -17.72
C GLY A 47 -12.48 10.23 -16.40
N MET A 48 -13.33 11.25 -16.43
CA MET A 48 -14.43 11.53 -15.50
C MET A 48 -14.92 12.95 -15.71
N GLY A 49 -16.20 13.10 -16.04
CA GLY A 49 -16.87 14.39 -16.03
C GLY A 49 -16.72 15.04 -14.66
N THR A 50 -16.41 16.32 -14.67
CA THR A 50 -16.19 17.24 -13.56
C THR A 50 -17.44 17.42 -12.68
N LYS A 51 -17.82 16.39 -11.92
CA LYS A 51 -18.81 16.51 -10.84
C LYS A 51 -18.62 15.61 -9.61
N ASP A 52 -17.54 14.82 -9.54
CA ASP A 52 -17.03 14.18 -8.32
C ASP A 52 -15.53 13.97 -8.50
N GLU A 53 -14.68 14.75 -7.81
CA GLU A 53 -13.21 14.75 -7.94
C GLU A 53 -12.54 13.53 -7.26
N ASP A 54 -13.00 12.31 -7.55
CA ASP A 54 -12.44 11.07 -6.99
C ASP A 54 -11.62 10.33 -8.05
N TRP A 55 -10.29 10.43 -8.00
CA TRP A 55 -9.41 9.73 -8.94
C TRP A 55 -8.95 8.37 -8.40
N VAL A 56 -8.47 7.52 -9.29
CA VAL A 56 -7.90 6.23 -8.91
C VAL A 56 -6.46 6.44 -8.43
N GLU A 57 -6.20 6.09 -7.17
CA GLU A 57 -4.89 6.23 -6.53
C GLU A 57 -4.01 4.98 -6.72
N HIS A 58 -4.62 3.80 -6.70
CA HIS A 58 -3.92 2.54 -6.97
C HIS A 58 -4.65 1.68 -7.99
N VAL A 59 -3.90 1.13 -8.95
CA VAL A 59 -4.34 0.09 -9.87
C VAL A 59 -3.28 -1.00 -9.89
N PHE A 60 -3.64 -2.23 -9.53
CA PHE A 60 -2.73 -3.37 -9.58
C PHE A 60 -3.50 -4.66 -9.91
N LEU A 61 -2.76 -5.66 -10.38
CA LEU A 61 -3.27 -7.01 -10.56
C LEU A 61 -3.10 -7.77 -9.26
N ALA A 62 -4.12 -8.52 -8.86
CA ALA A 62 -4.04 -9.45 -7.75
C ALA A 62 -4.91 -10.67 -8.01
N SER A 63 -4.47 -11.84 -7.57
CA SER A 63 -5.28 -13.06 -7.69
C SER A 63 -6.35 -13.12 -6.60
N ALA A 64 -7.45 -13.82 -6.87
CA ALA A 64 -8.59 -13.92 -5.95
C ALA A 64 -8.21 -14.38 -4.55
N HIS A 65 -7.21 -15.26 -4.42
CA HIS A 65 -6.74 -15.81 -3.14
C HIS A 65 -5.70 -14.95 -2.43
N GLN A 66 -5.17 -13.90 -3.07
CA GLN A 66 -4.27 -12.96 -2.39
C GLN A 66 -4.99 -12.18 -1.30
N TYR A 67 -4.21 -11.70 -0.34
CA TYR A 67 -4.64 -10.79 0.69
C TYR A 67 -4.35 -9.35 0.27
N LEU A 68 -5.30 -8.46 0.53
CA LEU A 68 -5.11 -7.04 0.42
C LEU A 68 -4.95 -6.45 1.82
N MET A 69 -3.71 -6.11 2.20
CA MET A 69 -3.44 -5.48 3.48
C MET A 69 -3.67 -3.97 3.38
N ILE A 70 -4.41 -3.42 4.33
CA ILE A 70 -4.73 -2.00 4.43
C ILE A 70 -4.12 -1.48 5.72
N PHE A 71 -3.26 -0.48 5.60
CA PHE A 71 -2.64 0.20 6.73
C PHE A 71 -3.22 1.60 6.86
N THR A 72 -3.53 2.01 8.09
CA THR A 72 -4.09 3.33 8.37
C THR A 72 -3.06 4.29 8.92
N ARG A 73 -3.33 5.60 8.88
CA ARG A 73 -2.43 6.65 9.38
C ARG A 73 -2.16 6.53 10.88
N SER A 74 -3.15 6.03 11.66
CA SER A 74 -2.95 5.70 13.08
C SER A 74 -2.08 4.45 13.33
N GLY A 75 -1.69 3.74 12.26
CA GLY A 75 -0.81 2.58 12.32
C GLY A 75 -1.52 1.24 12.54
N LYS A 76 -2.84 1.16 12.31
CA LYS A 76 -3.57 -0.11 12.31
C LYS A 76 -3.40 -0.83 10.97
N CYS A 77 -3.49 -2.15 11.01
CA CYS A 77 -3.49 -3.00 9.83
C CYS A 77 -4.76 -3.84 9.82
N HIS A 78 -5.38 -3.92 8.66
CA HIS A 78 -6.49 -4.81 8.33
C HIS A 78 -6.09 -5.60 7.08
N TRP A 79 -6.73 -6.72 6.82
CA TRP A 79 -6.68 -7.32 5.49
C TRP A 79 -8.02 -7.96 5.16
N LEU A 80 -8.26 -8.11 3.86
CA LEU A 80 -9.32 -8.95 3.29
C LEU A 80 -8.72 -9.77 2.15
N LYS A 81 -9.32 -10.91 1.83
CA LYS A 81 -9.01 -11.61 0.60
C LYS A 81 -9.52 -10.82 -0.59
N VAL A 82 -8.81 -10.90 -1.72
CA VAL A 82 -9.19 -10.17 -2.94
C VAL A 82 -10.59 -10.56 -3.42
N TRP A 83 -10.98 -11.83 -3.30
CA TRP A 83 -12.34 -12.26 -3.68
C TRP A 83 -13.46 -11.59 -2.88
N GLN A 84 -13.19 -11.15 -1.64
CA GLN A 84 -14.12 -10.43 -0.77
C GLN A 84 -14.30 -8.96 -1.21
N VAL A 85 -13.41 -8.44 -2.05
CA VAL A 85 -13.56 -7.13 -2.67
C VAL A 85 -14.78 -7.17 -3.60
N PRO A 86 -15.68 -6.18 -3.54
CA PRO A 86 -16.87 -6.17 -4.39
C PRO A 86 -16.49 -6.11 -5.87
N SER A 87 -17.05 -7.03 -6.65
CA SER A 87 -16.99 -6.97 -8.10
C SER A 87 -17.87 -5.83 -8.59
N ALA A 88 -17.31 -4.97 -9.44
CA ALA A 88 -18.02 -3.81 -9.92
C ALA A 88 -17.57 -3.43 -11.34
N LYS A 89 -18.49 -2.90 -12.15
CA LYS A 89 -18.17 -2.43 -13.51
C LYS A 89 -17.13 -1.30 -13.46
N ARG A 90 -16.34 -1.14 -14.51
CA ARG A 90 -15.27 -0.13 -14.61
C ARG A 90 -15.72 1.31 -14.26
N HIS A 91 -16.94 1.71 -14.61
CA HIS A 91 -17.47 3.06 -14.31
C HIS A 91 -18.08 3.22 -12.91
N SER A 92 -18.26 2.13 -12.16
CA SER A 92 -18.82 2.20 -10.81
C SER A 92 -17.73 2.56 -9.78
N ARG A 93 -18.11 3.23 -8.68
CA ARG A 93 -17.13 3.67 -7.67
C ARG A 93 -16.57 2.51 -6.84
N GLY A 94 -17.36 1.45 -6.63
CA GLY A 94 -17.02 0.37 -5.70
C GLY A 94 -17.63 0.62 -4.33
N LYS A 95 -17.04 0.03 -3.27
CA LYS A 95 -17.50 0.19 -1.88
C LYS A 95 -16.42 0.87 -1.06
N SER A 96 -16.84 1.72 -0.11
CA SER A 96 -15.93 2.35 0.84
C SER A 96 -15.18 1.31 1.67
N ILE A 97 -13.86 1.43 1.73
CA ILE A 97 -12.97 0.54 2.50
C ILE A 97 -13.25 0.60 4.00
N VAL A 98 -13.63 1.79 4.50
CA VAL A 98 -14.00 2.02 5.91
C VAL A 98 -15.16 1.10 6.29
N ASN A 99 -16.16 0.99 5.43
CA ASN A 99 -17.32 0.12 5.66
C ASN A 99 -17.03 -1.36 5.42
N LEU A 100 -16.04 -1.70 4.60
CA LEU A 100 -15.64 -3.10 4.37
C LEU A 100 -14.86 -3.68 5.54
N LEU A 101 -14.00 -2.87 6.17
CA LEU A 101 -13.03 -3.33 7.18
C LEU A 101 -13.31 -2.79 8.59
N ASN A 102 -14.43 -2.09 8.78
CA ASN A 102 -14.79 -1.42 10.04
C ASN A 102 -13.65 -0.53 10.56
N ILE A 103 -13.03 0.23 9.66
CA ILE A 103 -11.99 1.19 10.01
C ILE A 103 -12.65 2.35 10.77
N ASP A 104 -11.92 2.94 11.73
CA ASP A 104 -12.37 4.15 12.41
C ASP A 104 -12.60 5.27 11.37
N ARG A 105 -13.74 5.97 11.46
CA ARG A 105 -14.09 7.03 10.49
C ARG A 105 -13.16 8.23 10.55
N ASN A 106 -12.44 8.41 11.66
CA ASN A 106 -11.45 9.46 11.83
C ASN A 106 -10.03 9.02 11.40
N ASP A 107 -9.88 7.79 10.92
CA ASP A 107 -8.61 7.24 10.48
C ASP A 107 -8.62 7.08 8.96
N GLU A 108 -7.48 7.37 8.34
CA GLU A 108 -7.34 7.37 6.88
C GLU A 108 -6.41 6.25 6.44
N VAL A 109 -6.58 5.77 5.21
CA VAL A 109 -5.66 4.78 4.64
C VAL A 109 -4.32 5.47 4.34
N ALA A 110 -3.24 4.84 4.79
CA ALA A 110 -1.87 5.24 4.53
C ALA A 110 -1.24 4.38 3.43
N ALA A 111 -1.52 3.08 3.38
CA ALA A 111 -0.95 2.18 2.39
C ALA A 111 -1.84 0.97 2.12
N VAL A 112 -1.73 0.46 0.89
CA VAL A 112 -2.41 -0.74 0.41
C VAL A 112 -1.34 -1.70 -0.13
N VAL A 113 -1.25 -2.89 0.45
CA VAL A 113 -0.16 -3.83 0.22
C VAL A 113 -0.74 -5.21 -0.12
N PRO A 114 -0.72 -5.64 -1.41
CA PRO A 114 -1.14 -6.98 -1.79
C PRO A 114 -0.07 -8.02 -1.43
N VAL A 115 -0.46 -9.14 -0.83
CA VAL A 115 0.43 -10.27 -0.50
C VAL A 115 -0.22 -11.60 -0.85
N ARG A 116 0.57 -12.56 -1.35
CA ARG A 116 0.08 -13.92 -1.61
C ARG A 116 0.02 -14.74 -0.32
N GLU A 117 1.03 -14.60 0.51
CA GLU A 117 1.20 -15.37 1.74
C GLU A 117 1.94 -14.54 2.78
N PHE A 118 1.86 -14.97 4.04
CA PHE A 118 2.52 -14.31 5.15
C PHE A 118 3.87 -14.95 5.45
N SER A 119 4.83 -14.77 4.52
CA SER A 119 6.16 -15.37 4.59
C SER A 119 7.01 -14.81 5.75
N GLN A 120 7.94 -15.64 6.26
CA GLN A 120 8.97 -15.22 7.23
C GLN A 120 10.16 -14.52 6.55
N ASP A 121 10.34 -14.73 5.25
CA ASP A 121 11.49 -14.23 4.47
C ASP A 121 11.21 -12.86 3.84
N GLN A 122 9.99 -12.36 3.98
CA GLN A 122 9.60 -11.02 3.56
C GLN A 122 9.30 -10.14 4.76
N TYR A 123 9.50 -8.84 4.57
CA TYR A 123 9.26 -7.84 5.59
C TYR A 123 8.32 -6.75 5.09
N LEU A 124 7.68 -6.09 6.05
CA LEU A 124 7.00 -4.82 5.85
C LEU A 124 7.90 -3.72 6.38
N MET A 125 8.31 -2.82 5.48
CA MET A 125 9.01 -1.58 5.78
C MET A 125 7.98 -0.46 5.92
N PHE A 126 7.97 0.18 7.09
CA PHE A 126 7.07 1.29 7.41
C PHE A 126 7.83 2.60 7.34
N CYS A 127 7.15 3.68 6.95
CA CYS A 127 7.64 5.04 7.05
C CYS A 127 6.60 5.98 7.63
N THR A 128 7.00 6.80 8.61
CA THR A 128 6.15 7.84 9.20
C THR A 128 6.54 9.23 8.72
N ARG A 129 5.61 10.17 8.85
CA ARG A 129 5.80 11.58 8.48
C ARG A 129 6.97 12.24 9.20
N SER A 130 7.20 11.89 10.47
CA SER A 130 8.32 12.40 11.28
C SER A 130 9.68 11.74 10.96
N GLY A 131 9.74 10.88 9.94
CA GLY A 131 10.99 10.27 9.48
C GLY A 131 11.39 9.02 10.26
N ARG A 132 10.45 8.36 10.94
CA ARG A 132 10.70 7.05 11.54
C ARG A 132 10.50 5.95 10.49
N THR A 133 11.27 4.89 10.64
CA THR A 133 11.14 3.68 9.85
C THR A 133 11.11 2.45 10.75
N LYS A 134 10.40 1.41 10.33
CA LYS A 134 10.30 0.15 11.08
C LYS A 134 10.27 -1.01 10.09
N LYS A 135 10.97 -2.08 10.41
CA LYS A 135 10.88 -3.34 9.68
C LYS A 135 10.22 -4.41 10.54
N THR A 136 9.20 -5.08 10.02
CA THR A 136 8.49 -6.17 10.73
C THR A 136 8.38 -7.37 9.79
N PRO A 137 8.63 -8.62 10.23
CA PRO A 137 8.38 -9.80 9.40
C PRO A 137 6.92 -9.82 8.93
N LEU A 138 6.68 -10.17 7.66
CA LEU A 138 5.34 -10.20 7.09
C LEU A 138 4.45 -11.26 7.78
N SER A 139 5.04 -12.38 8.17
CA SER A 139 4.45 -13.44 8.99
C SER A 139 3.72 -12.96 10.25
N ALA A 140 4.11 -11.83 10.84
CA ALA A 140 3.46 -11.27 12.03
C ALA A 140 2.03 -10.75 11.76
N TYR A 141 1.60 -10.68 10.50
CA TYR A 141 0.31 -10.12 10.08
C TYR A 141 -0.69 -11.16 9.56
N GLY A 142 -0.34 -12.45 9.56
CA GLY A 142 -1.21 -13.49 9.00
C GLY A 142 -2.50 -13.75 9.76
N ASN A 143 -2.56 -13.41 11.05
CA ASN A 143 -3.74 -13.61 11.89
C ASN A 143 -4.33 -12.26 12.30
N ILE A 144 -5.35 -11.80 11.55
CA ILE A 144 -6.11 -10.58 11.84
C ILE A 144 -7.54 -10.93 12.27
N ARG A 145 -8.04 -10.22 13.29
CA ARG A 145 -9.46 -10.20 13.66
C ARG A 145 -10.17 -9.04 12.98
N THR A 146 -11.49 -9.03 12.95
CA THR A 146 -12.30 -7.96 12.31
C THR A 146 -11.92 -6.55 12.77
N VAL A 147 -11.48 -6.38 14.01
CA VAL A 147 -11.06 -5.08 14.58
C VAL A 147 -9.71 -4.56 14.06
N GLY A 148 -9.02 -5.32 13.21
CA GLY A 148 -7.65 -5.04 12.79
C GLY A 148 -6.61 -5.40 13.85
N LEU A 149 -5.35 -5.12 13.54
CA LEU A 149 -4.23 -5.26 14.46
C LEU A 149 -3.43 -3.96 14.54
N LYS A 150 -2.72 -3.74 15.65
CA LYS A 150 -1.76 -2.62 15.75
C LYS A 150 -0.52 -2.97 14.93
N GLY A 151 -0.31 -2.28 13.81
CA GLY A 151 0.74 -2.54 12.85
C GLY A 151 2.04 -1.78 13.14
N ILE A 152 1.95 -0.61 13.77
CA ILE A 152 3.07 0.21 14.27
C ILE A 152 2.58 1.05 15.46
N THR A 153 3.45 1.44 16.38
CA THR A 153 3.12 2.51 17.33
C THR A 153 3.47 3.86 16.72
N ILE A 154 2.45 4.69 16.54
CA ILE A 154 2.58 6.08 16.10
C ILE A 154 2.75 6.98 17.32
N ASN A 155 3.76 7.85 17.27
CA ASN A 155 4.03 8.83 18.32
C ASN A 155 3.07 10.02 18.21
N GLU A 156 2.93 10.78 19.28
CA GLU A 156 2.14 12.01 19.26
C GLU A 156 2.65 12.99 18.18
N GLY A 157 1.72 13.53 17.39
CA GLY A 157 2.03 14.44 16.28
C GLY A 157 2.62 13.77 15.03
N ASP A 158 2.70 12.43 14.99
CA ASP A 158 3.19 11.67 13.83
C ASP A 158 2.03 10.90 13.16
N GLU A 159 2.29 10.40 11.95
CA GLU A 159 1.35 9.56 11.20
C GLU A 159 2.12 8.59 10.29
N LEU A 160 1.55 7.41 10.07
CA LEU A 160 2.04 6.51 9.04
C LEU A 160 1.76 7.11 7.66
N ILE A 161 2.76 7.13 6.78
CA ILE A 161 2.60 7.66 5.41
C ILE A 161 2.76 6.59 4.33
N ASP A 162 3.53 5.53 4.57
CA ASP A 162 3.69 4.44 3.60
C ASP A 162 4.12 3.13 4.27
N VAL A 163 3.79 2.01 3.62
CA VAL A 163 4.25 0.65 3.95
C VAL A 163 4.56 -0.09 2.66
N ARG A 164 5.75 -0.70 2.59
CA ARG A 164 6.20 -1.47 1.42
C ARG A 164 6.70 -2.85 1.82
N ILE A 165 6.54 -3.83 0.94
CA ILE A 165 7.15 -5.15 1.10
C ILE A 165 8.62 -5.05 0.70
N THR A 166 9.47 -5.74 1.43
CA THR A 166 10.90 -5.87 1.13
C THR A 166 11.37 -7.31 1.33
N GLY A 167 12.47 -7.67 0.65
CA GLY A 167 13.09 -9.00 0.69
C GLY A 167 14.23 -9.15 1.72
N GLY A 168 14.51 -8.13 2.52
CA GLY A 168 15.55 -8.14 3.55
C GLY A 168 16.89 -7.50 3.13
N SER A 169 17.10 -7.26 1.84
CA SER A 169 18.31 -6.68 1.25
C SER A 169 18.09 -5.42 0.40
N ASN A 170 16.85 -4.92 0.27
CA ASN A 170 16.53 -3.78 -0.58
C ASN A 170 17.16 -2.46 -0.08
N GLU A 171 17.43 -1.55 -1.02
CA GLU A 171 17.68 -0.15 -0.70
C GLU A 171 16.36 0.58 -0.48
N VAL A 172 16.34 1.47 0.52
CA VAL A 172 15.19 2.31 0.86
C VAL A 172 15.59 3.77 0.70
N ILE A 173 14.77 4.53 -0.01
CA ILE A 173 14.91 5.97 -0.17
C ILE A 173 13.74 6.65 0.53
N LEU A 174 14.05 7.60 1.44
CA LEU A 174 13.07 8.50 2.03
C LEU A 174 13.30 9.90 1.48
N ALA A 175 12.24 10.56 1.03
CA ALA A 175 12.28 11.93 0.52
C ALA A 175 11.47 12.88 1.39
N THR A 176 11.98 14.10 1.60
CA THR A 176 11.34 15.12 2.42
C THR A 176 10.69 16.21 1.58
N ARG A 177 9.80 16.99 2.21
CA ARG A 177 9.10 18.10 1.57
C ARG A 177 10.08 19.14 1.03
N ASN A 178 11.16 19.41 1.76
CA ASN A 178 12.15 20.40 1.37
C ASN A 178 13.20 19.87 0.37
N GLY A 179 12.94 18.71 -0.26
CA GLY A 179 13.78 18.17 -1.33
C GLY A 179 15.03 17.44 -0.85
N LYS A 180 15.13 17.10 0.43
CA LYS A 180 16.19 16.21 0.93
C LYS A 180 15.81 14.76 0.73
N ALA A 181 16.80 13.91 0.55
CA ALA A 181 16.59 12.47 0.52
C ALA A 181 17.71 11.75 1.28
N ILE A 182 17.37 10.60 1.85
CA ILE A 182 18.35 9.64 2.36
C ILE A 182 18.12 8.30 1.69
N ARG A 183 19.21 7.61 1.33
CA ARG A 183 19.22 6.24 0.84
C ARG A 183 19.96 5.36 1.84
N PHE A 184 19.40 4.20 2.15
CA PHE A 184 20.05 3.22 3.01
C PHE A 184 19.58 1.80 2.72
N ASN A 185 20.49 0.84 2.91
CA ASN A 185 20.12 -0.57 2.90
C ASN A 185 19.21 -0.93 4.08
N GLU A 186 18.13 -1.66 3.82
CA GLU A 186 17.17 -2.03 4.85
C GLU A 186 17.74 -2.90 5.97
N SER A 187 18.89 -3.55 5.77
CA SER A 187 19.62 -4.30 6.80
C SER A 187 20.01 -3.42 8.00
N ARG A 188 20.14 -2.09 7.80
CA ARG A 188 20.36 -1.12 8.90
C ARG A 188 19.18 -1.00 9.85
N VAL A 189 17.99 -1.42 9.42
CA VAL A 189 16.79 -1.47 10.25
C VAL A 189 16.56 -2.91 10.68
N ARG A 190 16.86 -3.22 11.95
CA ARG A 190 16.59 -4.57 12.48
C ARG A 190 15.09 -4.90 12.43
N PRO A 191 14.70 -6.17 12.20
CA PRO A 191 13.33 -6.61 12.40
C PRO A 191 12.86 -6.35 13.84
N MET A 192 11.61 -5.92 13.98
CA MET A 192 10.97 -5.63 15.27
C MET A 192 9.56 -6.22 15.30
N GLY A 193 8.97 -6.27 16.48
CA GLY A 193 7.56 -6.63 16.64
C GLY A 193 6.60 -5.52 16.17
N ARG A 194 5.34 -5.89 15.96
CA ARG A 194 4.30 -4.99 15.44
C ARG A 194 4.14 -3.71 16.28
N THR A 195 4.17 -3.82 17.61
CA THR A 195 3.94 -2.71 18.54
C THR A 195 5.14 -1.77 18.71
N ALA A 196 6.29 -2.04 18.09
CA ALA A 196 7.41 -1.12 18.14
C ALA A 196 7.10 0.17 17.36
N ALA A 197 7.71 1.28 17.78
CA ALA A 197 7.65 2.57 17.07
C ALA A 197 8.73 2.71 15.98
N GLY A 198 9.58 1.70 15.79
CA GLY A 198 10.69 1.75 14.84
C GLY A 198 11.92 2.53 15.32
N VAL A 199 12.75 2.96 14.39
CA VAL A 199 13.96 3.77 14.58
C VAL A 199 13.91 4.99 13.66
N ARG A 200 14.84 5.94 13.83
CA ARG A 200 14.96 7.08 12.93
C ARG A 200 15.49 6.60 11.56
N GLY A 201 14.75 6.89 10.49
CA GLY A 201 15.18 6.64 9.11
C GLY A 201 15.87 7.86 8.49
N ILE A 202 15.34 9.06 8.73
CA ILE A 202 15.92 10.32 8.27
C ILE A 202 15.92 11.36 9.40
N ARG A 203 16.91 12.24 9.43
CA ARG A 203 16.89 13.43 10.29
C ARG A 203 16.20 14.57 9.53
N LEU A 204 15.15 15.11 10.12
CA LEU A 204 14.41 16.24 9.57
C LEU A 204 14.93 17.57 10.15
N GLU A 205 14.87 18.61 9.32
CA GLU A 205 15.00 19.98 9.78
C GLU A 205 13.69 20.50 10.37
N GLU A 206 13.76 21.62 11.06
CA GLU A 206 12.57 22.27 11.63
C GLU A 206 11.55 22.57 10.52
N GLY A 207 10.30 22.14 10.73
CA GLY A 207 9.20 22.29 9.77
C GLY A 207 9.23 21.35 8.57
N ASP A 208 10.27 20.52 8.39
CA ASP A 208 10.32 19.52 7.32
C ASP A 208 9.56 18.24 7.71
N ARG A 209 9.21 17.43 6.70
CA ARG A 209 8.52 16.16 6.88
C ARG A 209 8.84 15.20 5.74
N VAL A 210 8.73 13.90 6.00
CA VAL A 210 8.79 12.91 4.92
C VAL A 210 7.53 12.98 4.07
N VAL A 211 7.69 12.91 2.76
CA VAL A 211 6.59 12.93 1.77
C VAL A 211 6.46 11.62 1.01
N GLY A 212 7.48 10.75 1.05
CA GLY A 212 7.40 9.45 0.40
C GLY A 212 8.56 8.53 0.74
N MET A 213 8.31 7.24 0.54
CA MET A 213 9.29 6.16 0.63
C MET A 213 9.30 5.40 -0.70
N VAL A 214 10.50 5.02 -1.14
CA VAL A 214 10.71 4.14 -2.29
C VAL A 214 11.57 2.97 -1.86
N VAL A 215 11.14 1.76 -2.20
CA VAL A 215 11.95 0.55 -2.11
C VAL A 215 12.52 0.29 -3.50
N VAL A 216 13.83 0.19 -3.61
CA VAL A 216 14.51 -0.05 -4.89
C VAL A 216 14.52 -1.56 -5.14
N GLU A 217 13.75 -1.98 -6.14
CA GLU A 217 13.60 -3.39 -6.52
C GLU A 217 14.55 -3.82 -7.64
N ARG A 218 15.02 -2.85 -8.43
CA ARG A 218 15.85 -3.09 -9.62
C ARG A 218 17.00 -2.11 -9.66
N GLU A 219 18.15 -2.55 -10.14
CA GLU A 219 19.35 -1.72 -10.31
C GLU A 219 19.13 -0.61 -11.35
N ASP A 220 18.35 -0.88 -12.40
CA ASP A 220 18.04 0.08 -13.47
C ASP A 220 16.85 1.01 -13.15
N ALA A 221 16.42 1.06 -11.89
CA ALA A 221 15.31 1.90 -11.48
C ALA A 221 15.66 3.39 -11.52
N THR A 222 14.70 4.21 -11.95
CA THR A 222 14.79 5.68 -11.90
C THR A 222 13.86 6.23 -10.83
N LEU A 223 14.27 7.31 -10.17
CA LEU A 223 13.45 8.06 -9.22
C LEU A 223 12.79 9.26 -9.90
N LEU A 224 11.45 9.34 -9.86
CA LEU A 224 10.68 10.49 -10.29
C LEU A 224 10.24 11.30 -9.06
N VAL A 225 10.56 12.59 -9.04
CA VAL A 225 10.08 13.53 -8.03
C VAL A 225 9.24 14.60 -8.70
N VAL A 226 8.14 15.00 -8.07
CA VAL A 226 7.22 16.05 -8.54
C VAL A 226 7.00 17.06 -7.42
N SER A 227 7.14 18.35 -7.71
CA SER A 227 6.89 19.44 -6.75
C SER A 227 5.44 19.92 -6.81
N GLU A 228 5.02 20.65 -5.78
CA GLU A 228 3.69 21.28 -5.72
C GLU A 228 3.43 22.27 -6.87
N GLY A 229 4.48 22.83 -7.47
CA GLY A 229 4.40 23.70 -8.65
C GLY A 229 4.27 22.95 -9.98
N GLY A 230 4.11 21.63 -9.97
CA GLY A 230 3.95 20.81 -11.18
C GLY A 230 5.25 20.53 -11.93
N MET A 231 6.42 20.85 -11.35
CA MET A 231 7.72 20.54 -11.94
C MET A 231 8.13 19.13 -11.54
N GLY A 232 8.61 18.34 -12.51
CA GLY A 232 9.08 16.98 -12.26
C GLY A 232 10.51 16.77 -12.73
N LYS A 233 11.26 15.92 -12.02
CA LYS A 233 12.57 15.43 -12.45
C LYS A 233 12.62 13.92 -12.30
N ARG A 234 13.09 13.24 -13.34
CA ARG A 234 13.46 11.82 -13.30
C ARG A 234 14.98 11.71 -13.29
N SER A 235 15.52 10.97 -12.34
CA SER A 235 16.95 10.72 -12.19
C SER A 235 17.23 9.23 -12.09
N GLU A 236 18.37 8.78 -12.59
CA GLU A 236 18.91 7.47 -12.26
C GLU A 236 19.27 7.41 -10.78
N ILE A 237 19.14 6.25 -10.14
CA ILE A 237 19.38 6.08 -8.70
C ILE A 237 20.88 5.96 -8.38
N ASP A 238 21.69 5.47 -9.35
CA ASP A 238 23.12 5.21 -9.19
C ASP A 238 24.01 6.15 -10.02
N ALA A 239 23.47 7.25 -10.54
CA ALA A 239 24.21 8.27 -11.30
C ALA A 239 24.94 9.30 -10.42
#